data_AF-A0A1M7KRB8-F1
#
_entry.id   AF-A0A1M7KRB8-F1
#
_cell.length_a   1.000
_cell.length_b   1.000
_cell.length_c   1.000
_cell.angle_alpha   90.00
_cell.angle_beta   90.00
_cell.angle_gamma   90.00
#
_symmetry.space_group_name_H-M   'P 1'
#
loop_
_entity.id
_entity.type
_entity.pdbx_description
1 polymer ?
#
loop_
_entity_poly.entity_id
_entity_poly.type
_entity_poly.pdbx_seq_one_letter_code
_entity_poly.pdbx_strand_id
1 'polypeptide(L)'
;MKIKSQRDFWSGLMFVVVGVVFAVGATNYSMGTSARPGPGYFPLILSVLMALLGAFVLFKSLTIEVEGGDPIGAIAWRPLLVIVAAIAVFGAALPRLGLVITVPILILMTSLAGDEFKWKGVLATAVVLTVGSWAIFVLGLKLVIPMWPWFVG
;
A
#
# COMPACT_ATOMS: atom_id res chain seq x y z
N MET A 1 -2.11 23.95 22.78
CA MET A 1 -2.34 22.49 22.72
C MET A 1 -1.00 21.81 23.00
N LYS A 2 -0.94 20.88 23.96
CA LYS A 2 0.29 20.09 24.22
C LYS A 2 0.24 18.84 23.35
N ILE A 3 1.29 18.56 22.59
CA ILE A 3 1.41 17.32 21.80
C ILE A 3 1.65 16.18 22.80
N LYS A 4 0.74 15.20 22.83
CA LYS A 4 0.77 14.10 23.80
C LYS A 4 1.47 12.85 23.26
N SER A 5 1.47 12.66 21.93
CA SER A 5 2.27 11.66 21.21
C SER A 5 2.94 12.32 20.01
N GLN A 6 4.27 12.45 20.02
CA GLN A 6 5.00 13.09 18.91
C GLN A 6 4.95 12.23 17.64
N ARG A 7 5.13 10.91 17.78
CA ARG A 7 5.09 9.98 16.64
C ARG A 7 3.72 9.98 15.95
N ASP A 8 2.64 9.91 16.71
CA ASP A 8 1.28 9.90 16.12
C ASP A 8 0.91 11.25 15.53
N PHE A 9 1.34 12.35 16.17
CA PHE A 9 1.10 13.69 15.64
C PHE A 9 1.76 13.87 14.26
N TRP A 10 3.03 13.55 14.13
CA TRP A 10 3.76 13.73 12.88
C TRP A 10 3.35 12.72 11.80
N SER A 11 3.08 11.47 12.15
CA SER A 11 2.57 10.47 11.18
C SER A 11 1.14 10.79 10.73
N GLY A 12 0.27 11.20 11.64
CA GLY A 12 -1.09 11.66 11.33
C GLY A 12 -1.07 12.89 10.43
N LEU A 13 -0.24 13.89 10.76
CA LEU A 13 -0.06 15.08 9.92
C LEU A 13 0.46 14.72 8.52
N MET A 14 1.46 13.83 8.44
CA MET A 14 1.98 13.33 7.16
C MET A 14 0.87 12.67 6.33
N PHE A 15 0.07 11.78 6.90
CA PHE A 15 -1.03 11.13 6.19
C PHE A 15 -2.10 12.11 5.72
N VAL A 16 -2.44 13.13 6.53
CA VAL A 16 -3.37 14.20 6.13
C VAL A 16 -2.80 14.98 4.95
N VAL A 17 -1.56 15.47 5.06
CA VAL A 17 -0.95 16.30 4.02
C VAL A 17 -0.81 15.53 2.71
N VAL A 18 -0.23 14.32 2.75
CA VAL A 18 -0.07 13.48 1.56
C VAL A 18 -1.44 13.10 1.00
N GLY A 19 -2.41 12.75 1.85
CA GLY A 19 -3.77 12.41 1.41
C GLY A 19 -4.46 13.56 0.71
N VAL A 20 -4.42 14.77 1.27
CA VAL A 20 -5.01 15.96 0.63
C VAL A 20 -4.30 16.30 -0.68
N VAL A 21 -2.97 16.29 -0.72
CA VAL A 21 -2.20 16.56 -1.93
C VAL A 21 -2.53 15.57 -3.04
N PHE A 22 -2.58 14.26 -2.74
CA PHE A 22 -2.94 13.25 -3.72
C PHE A 22 -4.42 13.29 -4.11
N ALA A 23 -5.32 13.68 -3.21
CA ALA A 23 -6.74 13.85 -3.53
C ALA A 23 -6.94 15.00 -4.53
N VAL A 24 -6.30 16.15 -4.27
CA VAL A 24 -6.29 17.29 -5.21
C VAL A 24 -5.55 16.93 -6.50
N GLY A 25 -4.49 16.13 -6.44
CA GLY A 25 -3.81 15.62 -7.62
C GLY A 25 -4.72 14.71 -8.46
N ALA A 26 -5.48 13.82 -7.81
CA ALA A 26 -6.38 12.86 -8.44
C ALA A 26 -7.54 13.52 -9.19
N THR A 27 -7.99 14.73 -8.78
CA THR A 27 -9.03 15.47 -9.51
C THR A 27 -8.58 15.98 -10.87
N ASN A 28 -7.26 16.02 -11.16
CA ASN A 28 -6.74 16.32 -12.50
C ASN A 28 -6.83 15.12 -13.46
N TYR A 29 -7.17 13.93 -12.96
CA TYR A 29 -7.37 12.73 -13.78
C TYR A 29 -8.86 12.49 -14.04
N SER A 30 -9.17 11.88 -15.18
CA SER A 30 -10.54 11.47 -15.47
C SER A 30 -11.01 10.45 -14.44
N MET A 31 -12.17 10.72 -13.82
CA MET A 31 -12.85 9.79 -12.91
C MET A 31 -13.59 8.68 -13.65
N GLY A 32 -13.81 8.84 -14.97
CA GLY A 32 -14.63 7.94 -15.76
C GLY A 32 -16.08 7.92 -15.27
N THR A 33 -16.72 6.76 -15.31
CA THR A 33 -18.05 6.51 -14.76
C THR A 33 -17.98 5.37 -13.73
N SER A 34 -18.94 5.25 -12.82
CA SER A 34 -18.97 4.15 -11.85
C SER A 34 -18.94 2.76 -12.52
N ALA A 35 -19.43 2.66 -13.75
CA ALA A 35 -19.37 1.43 -14.56
C ALA A 35 -18.03 1.21 -15.29
N ARG A 36 -17.19 2.24 -15.41
CA ARG A 36 -15.87 2.24 -16.07
C ARG A 36 -14.97 3.24 -15.34
N PRO A 37 -14.40 2.84 -14.19
CA PRO A 37 -13.60 3.73 -13.36
C PRO A 37 -12.41 4.26 -14.16
N GLY A 38 -12.25 5.59 -14.15
CA GLY A 38 -11.09 6.24 -14.74
C GLY A 38 -9.85 6.16 -13.84
N PRO A 39 -8.68 6.58 -14.34
CA PRO A 39 -7.41 6.51 -13.60
C PRO A 39 -7.42 7.32 -12.30
N GLY A 40 -8.28 8.33 -12.16
CA GLY A 40 -8.42 9.12 -10.94
C GLY A 40 -9.22 8.44 -9.82
N TYR A 41 -10.03 7.42 -10.14
CA TYR A 41 -11.01 6.84 -9.21
C TYR A 41 -10.35 6.19 -7.99
N PHE A 42 -9.40 5.28 -8.23
CA PHE A 42 -8.69 4.58 -7.15
C PHE A 42 -7.80 5.50 -6.31
N PRO A 43 -6.94 6.36 -6.92
CA PRO A 43 -6.14 7.33 -6.17
C PRO A 43 -7.00 8.27 -5.30
N LEU A 44 -8.15 8.74 -5.79
CA LEU A 44 -9.01 9.64 -5.04
C LEU A 44 -9.60 8.96 -3.79
N ILE A 45 -10.18 7.77 -3.93
CA ILE A 45 -10.76 7.05 -2.78
C ILE A 45 -9.67 6.73 -1.74
N LEU A 46 -8.52 6.22 -2.19
CA LEU A 46 -7.41 5.87 -1.30
C LEU A 46 -6.86 7.09 -0.57
N SER A 47 -6.71 8.22 -1.26
CA SER A 47 -6.18 9.46 -0.68
C SER A 47 -7.15 10.11 0.32
N VAL A 48 -8.46 10.07 0.05
CA VAL A 48 -9.49 10.51 1.00
C VAL A 48 -9.49 9.64 2.26
N LEU A 49 -9.46 8.31 2.12
CA LEU A 49 -9.37 7.40 3.26
C LEU A 49 -8.10 7.64 4.07
N MET A 50 -6.96 7.83 3.41
CA MET A 50 -5.70 8.13 4.07
C MET A 50 -5.75 9.46 4.83
N ALA A 51 -6.36 10.50 4.25
CA ALA A 51 -6.53 11.79 4.92
C ALA A 51 -7.44 11.68 6.16
N LEU A 52 -8.55 10.93 6.08
CA LEU A 52 -9.47 10.71 7.19
C LEU A 52 -8.81 9.92 8.34
N LEU A 53 -8.12 8.82 8.01
CA LEU A 53 -7.39 8.03 9.01
C LEU A 53 -6.26 8.85 9.64
N GLY A 54 -5.53 9.64 8.84
CA GLY A 54 -4.51 10.57 9.32
C GLY A 54 -5.09 11.62 10.26
N ALA A 55 -6.24 12.20 9.93
CA ALA A 55 -6.92 13.19 10.77
C ALA A 55 -7.39 12.59 12.09
N PHE A 56 -7.88 11.34 12.06
CA PHE A 56 -8.25 10.62 13.28
C PHE A 56 -7.04 10.36 14.19
N VAL A 57 -5.92 9.90 13.64
CA VAL A 57 -4.67 9.69 14.39
C VAL A 57 -4.14 11.02 14.95
N LEU A 58 -4.16 12.09 14.13
CA LEU A 58 -3.74 13.42 14.54
C LEU A 58 -4.61 13.95 15.69
N PHE A 59 -5.93 13.80 15.61
CA PHE A 59 -6.85 14.18 16.68
C PHE A 59 -6.58 13.39 17.96
N LYS A 60 -6.41 12.07 17.84
CA LYS A 60 -6.07 11.19 18.97
C LYS A 60 -4.77 11.62 19.67
N SER A 61 -3.76 12.03 18.91
CA SER A 61 -2.46 12.49 19.43
C SER A 61 -2.52 13.79 20.27
N LEU A 62 -3.58 14.56 20.11
CA LEU A 62 -3.84 15.80 20.86
C LEU A 62 -4.74 15.57 22.08
N THR A 63 -5.63 14.57 22.01
CA THR A 63 -6.62 14.29 23.06
C THR A 63 -6.14 13.27 24.10
N ILE A 64 -5.53 12.16 23.65
CA ILE A 64 -5.15 11.03 24.53
C ILE A 64 -3.74 11.20 25.08
N GLU A 65 -3.57 11.05 26.40
CA GLU A 65 -2.27 11.05 27.06
C GLU A 65 -1.56 9.74 26.84
N VAL A 66 -0.34 9.83 26.31
CA VAL A 66 0.58 8.70 26.20
C VAL A 66 1.69 8.95 27.22
N GLU A 67 1.85 8.03 28.19
CA GLU A 67 2.97 8.08 29.13
C GLU A 67 4.29 8.06 28.34
N GLY A 68 5.13 9.09 28.56
CA GLY A 68 6.44 9.21 27.91
C GLY A 68 6.46 9.92 26.56
N GLY A 69 5.33 10.45 26.05
CA GLY A 69 5.30 11.34 24.87
C GLY A 69 5.60 10.69 23.50
N ASP A 70 5.96 9.41 23.49
CA ASP A 70 6.29 8.56 22.33
C ASP A 70 7.11 9.29 21.24
N PRO A 71 8.42 9.51 21.48
CA PRO A 71 9.26 10.27 20.56
C PRO A 71 9.40 9.57 19.21
N ILE A 72 9.65 10.38 18.18
CA ILE A 72 9.97 9.88 16.84
C ILE A 72 11.28 9.11 16.91
N GLY A 73 11.24 7.83 16.51
CA GLY A 73 12.43 6.98 16.38
C GLY A 73 13.23 7.30 15.12
N ALA A 74 14.30 6.53 14.89
CA ALA A 74 15.10 6.65 13.68
C ALA A 74 14.27 6.30 12.42
N ILE A 75 14.58 6.96 11.31
CA ILE A 75 13.96 6.66 10.02
C ILE A 75 14.39 5.25 9.59
N ALA A 76 13.41 4.41 9.26
CA ALA A 76 13.63 3.04 8.82
C ALA A 76 13.98 3.00 7.32
N TRP A 77 15.20 3.43 6.98
CA TRP A 77 15.67 3.51 5.58
C TRP A 77 15.64 2.18 4.85
N ARG A 78 15.99 1.09 5.53
CA ARG A 78 15.98 -0.26 4.95
C ARG A 78 14.57 -0.65 4.46
N PRO A 79 13.52 -0.70 5.30
CA PRO A 79 12.20 -1.06 4.81
C PRO A 79 11.64 -0.05 3.79
N LEU A 80 11.95 1.24 3.92
CA LEU A 80 11.56 2.24 2.93
C LEU A 80 12.11 1.91 1.53
N LEU A 81 13.42 1.67 1.42
CA LEU A 81 14.05 1.33 0.14
C LEU A 81 13.59 -0.02 -0.40
N VAL A 82 13.41 -1.02 0.47
CA VAL A 82 12.94 -2.34 0.06
C VAL A 82 11.52 -2.28 -0.49
N ILE A 83 10.60 -1.54 0.14
CA ILE A 83 9.21 -1.41 -0.34
C ILE A 83 9.17 -0.69 -1.70
N VAL A 84 9.94 0.40 -1.86
CA VAL A 84 10.01 1.12 -3.14
C VAL A 84 10.59 0.23 -4.24
N ALA A 85 11.67 -0.50 -3.95
CA ALA A 85 12.24 -1.47 -4.88
C ALA A 85 11.25 -2.60 -5.22
N ALA A 86 10.48 -3.07 -4.24
CA ALA A 86 9.50 -4.13 -4.44
C ALA A 86 8.36 -3.72 -5.37
N ILE A 87 7.87 -2.47 -5.26
CA ILE A 87 6.88 -1.91 -6.18
C ILE A 87 7.47 -1.76 -7.59
N ALA A 88 8.70 -1.27 -7.71
CA ALA A 88 9.37 -1.13 -9.00
C ALA A 88 9.59 -2.49 -9.70
N VAL A 89 10.04 -3.50 -8.95
CA VAL A 89 10.19 -4.87 -9.44
C VAL A 89 8.85 -5.44 -9.84
N PHE A 90 7.78 -5.26 -9.05
CA PHE A 90 6.45 -5.74 -9.41
C PHE A 90 5.98 -5.16 -10.75
N GLY A 91 6.10 -3.84 -10.95
CA GLY A 91 5.74 -3.19 -12.20
C GLY A 91 6.55 -3.68 -13.41
N ALA A 92 7.84 -3.95 -13.22
CA ALA A 92 8.72 -4.43 -14.28
C ALA A 92 8.59 -5.95 -14.56
N ALA A 93 8.23 -6.73 -13.55
CA ALA A 93 8.13 -8.19 -13.63
C ALA A 93 6.74 -8.65 -14.06
N LEU A 94 5.67 -7.95 -13.69
CA LEU A 94 4.29 -8.36 -13.99
C LEU A 94 4.05 -8.63 -15.49
N PRO A 95 4.48 -7.78 -16.44
CA PRO A 95 4.28 -8.05 -17.87
C PRO A 95 5.13 -9.21 -18.41
N ARG A 96 6.21 -9.59 -17.72
CA ARG A 96 7.20 -10.58 -18.19
C ARG A 96 7.01 -11.95 -17.54
N LEU A 97 6.81 -11.99 -16.23
CA LEU A 97 6.73 -13.21 -15.41
C LEU A 97 5.28 -13.61 -15.11
N GLY A 98 4.33 -12.72 -15.36
CA GLY A 98 2.93 -12.93 -15.05
C GLY A 98 2.62 -12.86 -13.55
N LEU A 99 1.33 -12.88 -13.23
CA LEU A 99 0.82 -12.69 -11.88
C LEU A 99 1.30 -13.77 -10.92
N VAL A 100 1.34 -15.04 -11.36
CA VAL A 100 1.65 -16.20 -10.50
C VAL A 100 3.05 -16.12 -9.90
N ILE A 101 4.02 -15.54 -10.62
CA ILE A 101 5.41 -15.41 -10.14
C ILE A 101 5.65 -14.04 -9.50
N THR A 102 5.07 -12.98 -10.07
CA THR A 102 5.31 -11.62 -9.62
C THR A 102 4.76 -11.37 -8.21
N VAL A 103 3.58 -11.91 -7.88
CA VAL A 103 2.97 -11.74 -6.55
C VAL A 103 3.79 -12.40 -5.43
N PRO A 104 4.26 -13.66 -5.55
CA PRO A 104 5.18 -14.25 -4.59
C PRO A 104 6.49 -13.47 -4.42
N ILE A 105 7.10 -12.98 -5.51
CA ILE A 105 8.32 -12.16 -5.43
C ILE A 105 8.06 -10.89 -4.62
N LEU A 106 6.96 -10.19 -4.90
CA LEU A 106 6.57 -8.99 -4.16
C LEU A 106 6.44 -9.30 -2.66
N ILE A 107 5.73 -10.37 -2.31
CA ILE A 107 5.46 -10.74 -0.91
C ILE A 107 6.73 -11.17 -0.19
N LEU A 108 7.64 -11.89 -0.85
CA LEU A 108 8.93 -12.24 -0.29
C LEU A 108 9.77 -10.99 -0.01
N MET A 109 9.85 -10.06 -0.96
CA MET A 109 10.62 -8.82 -0.78
C MET A 109 10.06 -7.92 0.31
N THR A 110 8.74 -7.73 0.37
CA THR A 110 8.11 -6.92 1.42
C THR A 110 8.21 -7.59 2.78
N SER A 111 8.15 -8.92 2.86
CA SER A 111 8.32 -9.66 4.12
C SER A 111 9.74 -9.56 4.66
N LEU A 112 10.76 -9.52 3.79
CA LEU A 112 12.17 -9.32 4.17
C LEU A 112 12.48 -7.90 4.68
N ALA A 113 11.57 -6.95 4.44
CA ALA A 113 11.67 -5.59 4.95
C ALA A 113 11.25 -5.49 6.43
N GLY A 114 10.37 -6.39 6.89
CA GLY A 114 9.86 -6.39 8.26
C GLY A 114 10.79 -7.10 9.24
N ASP A 115 10.67 -6.75 10.51
CA ASP A 115 11.46 -7.35 11.60
C ASP A 115 10.97 -8.77 11.98
N GLU A 116 9.73 -9.12 11.63
CA GLU A 116 9.13 -10.44 11.89
C GLU A 116 9.03 -11.30 10.62
N PHE A 117 10.11 -12.01 10.28
CA PHE A 117 10.09 -12.94 9.16
C PHE A 117 9.72 -14.36 9.61
N LYS A 118 8.52 -14.82 9.25
CA LYS A 118 8.03 -16.19 9.51
C LYS A 118 7.76 -16.91 8.18
N TRP A 119 8.65 -17.81 7.76
CA TRP A 119 8.56 -18.54 6.49
C TRP A 119 7.17 -19.11 6.19
N LYS A 120 6.52 -19.74 7.18
CA LYS A 120 5.16 -20.30 7.04
C LYS A 120 4.12 -19.22 6.76
N GLY A 121 4.21 -18.08 7.46
CA GLY A 121 3.31 -16.94 7.26
C GLY A 121 3.50 -16.31 5.88
N VAL A 122 4.76 -16.11 5.47
CA VAL A 122 5.09 -15.53 4.16
C VAL A 122 4.59 -16.40 3.01
N LEU A 123 4.82 -17.72 3.09
CA LEU A 123 4.31 -18.66 2.09
C LEU A 123 2.77 -18.71 2.06
N ALA A 124 2.12 -18.71 3.22
CA ALA A 124 0.67 -18.68 3.29
C ALA A 124 0.11 -17.39 2.67
N THR A 125 0.66 -16.22 3.02
CA THR A 125 0.27 -14.93 2.43
C THR A 125 0.53 -14.90 0.93
N ALA A 126 1.65 -15.46 0.47
CA ALA A 126 1.97 -15.58 -0.96
C ALA A 126 0.92 -16.38 -1.72
N VAL A 127 0.56 -17.56 -1.22
CA VAL A 127 -0.46 -18.40 -1.84
C VAL A 127 -1.83 -17.72 -1.80
N VAL A 128 -2.26 -17.22 -0.64
CA VAL A 128 -3.57 -16.60 -0.46
C VAL A 128 -3.75 -15.37 -1.35
N LEU A 129 -2.76 -14.48 -1.40
CA LEU A 129 -2.84 -13.29 -2.24
C LEU A 129 -2.73 -13.60 -3.73
N THR A 130 -1.94 -14.61 -4.12
CA THR A 130 -1.85 -15.03 -5.52
C THR A 130 -3.17 -15.64 -6.00
N VAL A 131 -3.72 -16.58 -5.23
CA VAL A 131 -5.01 -17.22 -5.53
C VAL A 131 -6.14 -16.20 -5.47
N GLY A 132 -6.16 -15.31 -4.47
CA GLY A 132 -7.16 -14.25 -4.35
C GLY A 132 -7.12 -13.27 -5.52
N SER A 133 -5.91 -12.85 -5.92
CA SER A 133 -5.73 -11.97 -7.09
C SER A 133 -6.18 -12.66 -8.37
N TRP A 134 -5.83 -13.93 -8.57
CA TRP A 134 -6.33 -14.73 -9.69
C TRP A 134 -7.86 -14.84 -9.69
N ALA A 135 -8.46 -15.18 -8.55
CA ALA A 135 -9.90 -15.33 -8.42
C ALA A 135 -10.64 -14.01 -8.71
N ILE A 136 -10.17 -12.88 -8.17
CA ILE A 136 -10.80 -11.57 -8.39
C ILE A 136 -10.62 -11.14 -9.84
N PHE A 137 -9.39 -11.17 -10.37
CA PHE A 137 -9.12 -10.58 -11.69
C PHE A 137 -9.54 -11.48 -12.84
N VAL A 138 -9.32 -12.79 -12.75
CA VAL A 138 -9.64 -13.72 -13.84
C VAL A 138 -11.07 -14.22 -13.74
N LEU A 139 -11.51 -14.70 -12.56
CA LEU A 139 -12.86 -15.25 -12.43
C LEU A 139 -13.91 -14.17 -12.20
N GLY A 140 -13.64 -13.21 -11.32
CA GLY A 140 -14.60 -12.16 -10.95
C GLY A 140 -14.73 -11.08 -12.02
N LEU A 141 -13.62 -10.49 -12.43
CA LEU A 141 -13.58 -9.32 -13.32
C LEU A 141 -13.30 -9.68 -14.79
N LYS A 142 -12.92 -10.93 -15.09
CA LYS A 142 -12.59 -11.42 -16.45
C LYS A 142 -11.57 -10.54 -17.18
N LEU A 143 -10.58 -10.04 -16.46
CA LEU A 143 -9.49 -9.26 -17.03
C LEU A 143 -8.45 -10.16 -17.71
N VAL A 144 -7.97 -9.70 -18.87
CA VAL A 144 -6.86 -10.34 -19.58
C VAL A 144 -5.55 -9.82 -18.98
N ILE A 145 -5.07 -10.49 -17.94
CA ILE A 145 -3.78 -10.20 -17.29
C ILE A 145 -2.82 -11.36 -17.60
N PRO A 146 -1.54 -11.11 -17.91
CA PRO A 146 -0.55 -12.17 -18.06
C PRO A 146 -0.46 -12.99 -16.76
N MET A 147 -0.89 -14.25 -16.82
CA MET A 147 -0.86 -15.15 -15.65
C MET A 147 0.47 -15.88 -15.57
N TRP A 148 0.98 -16.31 -16.72
CA TRP A 148 2.20 -17.08 -16.88
C TRP A 148 3.33 -16.21 -17.42
N PRO A 149 4.59 -16.65 -17.27
CA PRO A 149 5.71 -15.97 -17.90
C PRO A 149 5.58 -15.99 -19.42
N TRP A 150 6.08 -14.93 -20.05
CA TRP A 150 6.09 -14.76 -21.51
C TRP A 150 6.81 -15.88 -22.28
N PHE A 151 7.61 -16.71 -21.62
CA PHE A 151 8.31 -17.86 -22.21
C PHE A 151 7.59 -19.20 -22.03
N VAL A 152 6.45 -19.24 -21.31
CA VAL A 152 5.65 -20.44 -21.05
C VAL A 152 4.33 -20.43 -21.85
N GLY A 153 4.20 -19.56 -22.85
CA GLY A 153 2.99 -19.39 -23.66
C GLY A 153 3.28 -19.15 -25.13
#